data_AF-A0A6B3KQG9-F1
#
_entry.id   AF-A0A6B3KQG9-F1
#
_cell.length_a   1.000
_cell.length_b   1.000
_cell.length_c   1.000
_cell.angle_alpha   90.00
_cell.angle_beta   90.00
_cell.angle_gamma   90.00
#
_symmetry.space_group_name_H-M   'P 1'
#
loop_
_entity.id
_entity.type
_entity.pdbx_description
1 polymer ?
#
loop_
_entity_poly.entity_id
_entity_poly.type
_entity_poly.pdbx_seq_one_letter_code
_entity_poly.pdbx_strand_id
1 'polypeptide(L)' 'MSEMSTPTHRALVRALDAVKASKGWSDRRLCRELGIGLTALDRWRSGRSGIGERNLWQVRAFLVKHVAERACSGART' A
#
# COMPACT_ATOMS: atom_id res chain seq x y z
N MET A 1 -8.44 -14.14 15.59
CA MET A 1 -8.86 -14.67 14.28
C MET A 1 -7.87 -14.17 13.24
N SER A 2 -7.12 -15.06 12.60
CA SER A 2 -6.24 -14.71 11.48
C SER A 2 -7.11 -14.41 10.27
N GLU A 3 -7.26 -13.13 9.90
CA GLU A 3 -8.03 -12.75 8.72
C GLU A 3 -7.37 -13.31 7.47
N MET A 4 -8.01 -14.34 6.91
CA MET A 4 -7.72 -14.88 5.59
C MET A 4 -7.80 -13.76 4.54
N SER A 5 -6.96 -13.83 3.52
CA SER A 5 -6.85 -12.85 2.44
C SER A 5 -8.21 -12.53 1.79
N THR A 6 -8.88 -11.48 2.26
CA THR A 6 -10.17 -11.00 1.74
C THR A 6 -10.01 -10.36 0.35
N PRO A 7 -11.10 -10.20 -0.43
CA PRO A 7 -11.07 -9.43 -1.67
C PRO A 7 -10.51 -8.01 -1.46
N THR A 8 -10.89 -7.36 -0.35
CA THR A 8 -10.39 -6.06 0.07
C THR A 8 -8.88 -6.06 0.29
N HIS A 9 -8.37 -7.07 1.00
CA HIS A 9 -6.93 -7.22 1.22
C HIS A 9 -6.14 -7.29 -0.10
N ARG A 10 -6.60 -8.12 -1.05
CA ARG A 10 -5.97 -8.23 -2.38
C ARG A 10 -6.02 -6.93 -3.16
N ALA A 11 -7.14 -6.20 -3.10
CA ALA A 11 -7.29 -4.91 -3.76
C ALA A 11 -6.31 -3.87 -3.20
N LEU A 12 -6.15 -3.81 -1.88
CA LEU A 12 -5.18 -2.90 -1.23
C LEU A 12 -3.74 -3.23 -1.61
N VAL A 13 -3.34 -4.50 -1.58
CA VAL A 13 -2.00 -4.92 -2.00
C VAL A 13 -1.74 -4.53 -3.47
N ARG A 14 -2.69 -4.77 -4.37
CA ARG A 14 -2.59 -4.36 -5.78
C ARG A 14 -2.47 -2.85 -5.93
N ALA A 15 -3.21 -2.07 -5.15
CA ALA A 15 -3.10 -0.62 -5.17
C ALA A 15 -1.70 -0.15 -4.75
N LEU A 16 -1.12 -0.74 -3.70
CA LEU A 16 0.26 -0.44 -3.28
C LEU A 16 1.28 -0.77 -4.37
N ASP A 17 1.13 -1.91 -5.04
CA ASP A 17 2.01 -2.31 -6.15
C ASP A 17 1.87 -1.39 -7.36
N ALA A 18 0.66 -0.92 -7.67
CA ALA A 18 0.43 0.07 -8.73
C ALA A 18 1.11 1.42 -8.41
N VAL A 19 0.98 1.91 -7.17
CA VAL A 19 1.68 3.14 -6.74
C VAL A 19 3.20 2.96 -6.84
N LYS A 20 3.72 1.83 -6.35
CA LYS A 20 5.15 1.48 -6.46
C LYS A 20 5.62 1.55 -7.92
N ALA A 21 4.90 0.88 -8.83
CA ALA A 21 5.23 0.87 -10.25
C ALA A 21 5.19 2.29 -10.85
N SER A 22 4.14 3.07 -10.54
CA SER A 22 3.98 4.44 -11.07
C SER A 22 5.09 5.40 -10.66
N LYS A 23 5.69 5.20 -9.48
CA LYS A 23 6.78 6.03 -8.96
C LYS A 23 8.18 5.42 -9.21
N GLY A 24 8.26 4.26 -9.86
CA GLY A 24 9.52 3.54 -10.07
C GLY A 24 10.21 3.12 -8.77
N TRP A 25 9.43 2.82 -7.73
CA TRP A 25 9.96 2.54 -6.40
C TRP A 25 10.38 1.08 -6.21
N SER A 26 11.37 0.88 -5.35
CA SER A 26 11.69 -0.45 -4.80
C SER A 26 10.77 -0.80 -3.64
N ASP A 27 10.70 -2.09 -3.29
CA ASP A 27 9.95 -2.54 -2.11
C ASP A 27 10.47 -1.92 -0.82
N ARG A 28 11.79 -1.72 -0.71
CA ARG A 28 12.40 -1.01 0.44
C ARG A 28 11.89 0.42 0.55
N ARG A 29 11.73 1.13 -0.58
CA ARG A 29 11.20 2.49 -0.56
C ARG A 29 9.72 2.50 -0.17
N LEU A 30 8.91 1.61 -0.76
CA LEU A 30 7.49 1.48 -0.40
C LEU A 30 7.31 1.19 1.10
N CYS A 31 8.08 0.24 1.64
CA CYS A 31 8.08 -0.09 3.06
C CYS A 31 8.45 1.11 3.94
N ARG A 32 9.46 1.89 3.56
CA ARG A 32 9.86 3.11 4.27
C ARG A 32 8.74 4.16 4.29
N GLU A 33 8.04 4.35 3.17
CA GLU A 33 6.93 5.30 3.07
C GLU A 33 5.71 4.86 3.88
N LEU A 34 5.46 3.54 3.96
CA LEU A 34 4.38 2.95 4.75
C LEU A 34 4.74 2.80 6.24
N GLY A 35 6.02 2.89 6.61
CA GLY A 35 6.49 2.64 7.97
C GLY A 35 6.41 1.18 8.40
N ILE A 36 6.55 0.25 7.45
CA ILE A 36 6.46 -1.21 7.68
C ILE A 36 7.75 -1.92 7.30
N GLY A 37 7.96 -3.14 7.82
CA GLY A 37 9.07 -3.99 7.42
C GLY A 37 8.81 -4.72 6.09
N LEU A 38 9.89 -5.08 5.38
CA LEU A 38 9.82 -5.90 4.15
C LEU A 38 9.08 -7.23 4.38
N THR A 39 9.34 -7.88 5.52
CA THR A 39 8.68 -9.14 5.89
C THR A 39 7.17 -8.98 6.03
N ALA A 40 6.68 -7.83 6.51
CA ALA A 40 5.25 -7.57 6.60
C ALA A 40 4.63 -7.45 5.20
N LEU A 41 5.26 -6.68 4.31
CA LEU A 41 4.83 -6.53 2.93
C LEU A 41 4.79 -7.87 2.17
N ASP A 42 5.83 -8.70 2.35
CA ASP A 42 5.89 -10.03 1.75
C ASP A 42 4.77 -10.96 2.28
N ARG A 43 4.47 -10.92 3.58
CA ARG A 43 3.35 -11.66 4.17
C ARG A 43 2.00 -11.19 3.64
N TRP A 44 1.82 -9.89 3.38
CA TRP A 44 0.61 -9.37 2.76
C TRP A 44 0.48 -9.85 1.31
N ARG A 45 1.53 -9.74 0.50
CA ARG A 45 1.51 -10.20 -0.89
C ARG A 45 1.25 -11.70 -1.04
N SER A 46 1.85 -12.50 -0.17
CA SER A 46 1.66 -13.95 -0.14
C SER A 46 0.33 -14.39 0.49
N GLY A 47 -0.46 -13.46 1.05
CA GLY A 47 -1.70 -13.77 1.75
C GLY A 47 -1.50 -14.51 3.08
N ARG A 48 -0.25 -14.64 3.56
CA ARG A 48 0.10 -15.27 4.84
C ARG A 48 -0.34 -14.45 6.05
N SER A 49 -0.55 -13.15 5.87
CA SER A 49 -1.08 -12.25 6.89
C SER A 49 -1.99 -11.22 6.25
N GLY A 50 -3.11 -10.90 6.91
CA GLY A 50 -3.88 -9.71 6.61
C GLY A 50 -3.17 -8.42 7.02
N ILE A 51 -3.76 -7.29 6.62
CA ILE A 51 -3.35 -5.95 7.02
C ILE A 51 -4.11 -5.61 8.31
N GLY A 52 -3.44 -5.72 9.46
CA GLY A 52 -4.05 -5.36 10.75
C GLY A 52 -4.47 -3.89 10.81
N GLU A 53 -5.41 -3.56 11.70
CA GLU A 53 -6.08 -2.25 11.78
C GLU A 53 -5.13 -1.04 11.77
N ARG A 54 -4.05 -1.07 12.56
CA ARG A 54 -3.02 -0.02 12.57
C ARG A 54 -2.41 0.21 11.18
N ASN A 55 -2.07 -0.88 10.49
CA ASN A 55 -1.46 -0.83 9.16
C ASN A 55 -2.49 -0.44 8.10
N LEU A 56 -3.77 -0.77 8.30
CA LEU A 56 -4.85 -0.37 7.41
C LEU A 56 -5.02 1.15 7.39
N TRP A 57 -4.94 1.80 8.57
CA TRP A 57 -4.94 3.26 8.66
C TRP A 57 -3.74 3.90 7.95
N GLN A 58 -2.54 3.31 8.07
CA GLN A 58 -1.35 3.78 7.36
C GLN A 58 -1.50 3.66 5.84
N VAL A 59 -1.98 2.50 5.36
CA VAL A 59 -2.25 2.27 3.93
C VAL A 59 -3.28 3.26 3.41
N ARG A 60 -4.36 3.51 4.16
CA ARG A 60 -5.38 4.51 3.81
C ARG A 60 -4.77 5.91 3.69
N ALA A 61 -4.03 6.36 4.70
CA ALA A 61 -3.42 7.69 4.69
C ALA A 61 -2.44 7.86 3.51
N PHE A 62 -1.63 6.84 3.25
CA PHE A 62 -0.70 6.82 2.12
C PHE A 62 -1.41 6.94 0.76
N LEU A 63 -2.47 6.15 0.53
CA LEU A 63 -3.21 6.17 -0.74
C LEU A 63 -3.94 7.50 -0.95
N VAL A 64 -4.56 8.07 0.09
CA VAL A 64 -5.21 9.38 0.02
C VAL A 64 -4.20 10.47 -0.36
N LYS A 65 -3.03 10.49 0.29
CA LYS A 65 -1.95 11.42 -0.05
C LYS A 65 -1.52 11.28 -1.51
N HIS A 66 -1.35 10.06 -1.99
CA HIS A 66 -0.94 9.81 -3.37
C HIS A 66 -1.96 10.32 -4.40
N VAL A 67 -3.25 10.09 -4.17
CA VAL A 67 -4.31 10.58 -5.05
C VAL A 67 -4.35 12.11 -5.04
N ALA A 68 -4.22 12.74 -3.87
CA ALA A 68 -4.16 14.19 -3.75
C ALA A 68 -2.97 14.80 -4.51
N GLU A 69 -1.77 14.20 -4.41
CA GLU A 69 -0.59 14.61 -5.18
C GLU A 69 -0.83 14.55 -6.69
N ARG A 70 -1.51 13.49 -7.18
CA ARG A 70 -1.83 13.36 -8.61
C ARG A 70 -2.89 14.36 -9.05
N ALA A 71 -3.90 14.63 -8.23
CA ALA A 71 -4.94 15.61 -8.54
C ALA A 71 -4.35 17.02 -8.69
N CYS A 72 -3.47 17.43 -7.77
CA CYS A 72 -2.79 18.73 -7.84
C CYS A 72 -1.77 18.80 -9.00
N SER A 73 -1.16 17.69 -9.39
CA SER A 73 -0.25 17.65 -10.54
C SER A 73 -0.97 17.65 -11.89
N GLY A 74 -2.23 17.23 -11.95
CA GLY A 74 -3.07 17.24 -13.15
C GLY A 74 -3.68 18.60 -13.48
N ALA A 75 -3.65 19.56 -12.55
CA ALA A 75 -4.18 20.92 -12.75
C ALA A 75 -3.23 21.87 -13.52
N ARG A 76 -2.18 21.33 -14.17
CA ARG A 76 -1.12 22.11 -14.82
C ARG A 76 -1.01 21.87 -16.34
N THR A 77 -2.11 21.52 -16.99
CA THR A 77 -2.26 21.47 -18.45
C THR A 77 -3.48 22.25 -18.87
#